data_AF-A0A9E3B3H1-F1
#
_entry.id   AF-A0A9E3B3H1-F1
#
_cell.length_a   1.000
_cell.length_b   1.000
_cell.length_c   1.000
_cell.angle_alpha   90.00
_cell.angle_beta   90.00
_cell.angle_gamma   90.00
#
_symmetry.space_group_name_H-M   'P 1'
#
loop_
_entity.id
_entity.type
_entity.pdbx_description
1 polymer ?
#
loop_
_entity_poly.entity_id
_entity_poly.type
_entity_poly.pdbx_seq_one_letter_code
_entity_poly.pdbx_strand_id
1 'polypeptide(L)'
;MSAHVPSSLDGRFYDIQTITLRKLTSEAREILIQHGCRMCDKGCEETLVTLPEGTQRQEIWPRTLSERYRIFLPDGQELRQVFDRFQEISQLFIVHEKKQKE
;
A
#
# COMPACT_ATOMS: atom_id res chain seq x y z
N MET A 1 -15.22 -1.09 38.60
CA MET A 1 -14.60 0.00 37.82
C MET A 1 -13.86 -0.64 36.66
N SER A 2 -14.25 -0.25 35.45
CA SER A 2 -13.98 -0.94 34.19
C SER A 2 -12.54 -0.78 33.72
N ALA A 3 -11.92 -1.88 33.33
CA ALA A 3 -10.85 -1.89 32.33
C ALA A 3 -11.25 -2.94 31.29
N HIS A 4 -12.05 -2.52 30.31
CA HIS A 4 -12.34 -3.32 29.12
C HIS A 4 -11.10 -3.22 28.24
N VAL A 5 -10.12 -4.07 28.51
CA VAL A 5 -9.06 -4.38 27.54
C VAL A 5 -9.75 -5.08 26.38
N PRO A 6 -9.65 -4.62 25.12
CA PRO A 6 -10.08 -5.42 24.00
C PRO A 6 -9.15 -6.64 23.91
N SER A 7 -9.59 -7.74 24.52
CA SER A 7 -9.06 -9.07 24.33
C SER A 7 -9.41 -9.53 22.93
N SER A 8 -8.58 -9.14 21.96
CA SER A 8 -8.52 -9.81 20.66
C SER A 8 -7.07 -9.89 20.20
N LEU A 9 -6.30 -10.71 20.92
CA LEU A 9 -5.08 -11.34 20.40
C LEU A 9 -5.51 -12.68 19.79
N ASP A 10 -6.40 -12.67 18.78
CA ASP A 10 -6.43 -13.77 17.82
C ASP A 10 -5.14 -13.62 17.02
N GLY A 11 -4.12 -14.39 17.43
CA GLY A 11 -2.76 -14.35 16.90
C GLY A 11 -2.67 -14.85 15.47
N ARG A 12 -3.47 -14.29 14.56
CA ARG A 12 -3.15 -14.32 13.15
C ARG A 12 -2.11 -13.25 12.93
N PHE A 13 -0.85 -13.69 12.93
CA PHE A 13 0.21 -12.95 12.31
C PHE A 13 -0.12 -12.85 10.82
N TYR A 14 -0.89 -11.85 10.45
CA TYR A 14 -1.04 -11.49 9.05
C TYR A 14 0.29 -10.92 8.62
N ASP A 15 0.82 -11.41 7.49
CA ASP A 15 2.02 -10.88 6.87
C ASP A 15 1.78 -9.39 6.58
N ILE A 16 2.19 -8.51 7.50
CA ILE A 16 1.98 -7.08 7.37
C ILE A 16 2.95 -6.63 6.28
N GLN A 17 2.46 -6.55 5.05
CA GLN A 17 3.28 -6.15 3.93
C GLN A 17 3.61 -4.67 4.03
N THR A 18 4.90 -4.40 4.21
CA THR A 18 5.44 -3.05 4.27
C THR A 18 6.13 -2.74 2.95
N ILE A 19 5.82 -1.57 2.38
CA ILE A 19 6.39 -1.07 1.14
C ILE A 19 7.17 0.21 1.46
N THR A 20 8.44 0.25 1.08
CA THR A 20 9.22 1.48 1.13
C THR A 20 8.99 2.27 -0.15
N LEU A 21 8.47 3.49 0.00
CA LEU A 21 8.33 4.45 -1.10
C LEU A 21 9.30 5.60 -0.88
N ARG A 22 9.90 6.10 -1.96
CA ARG A 22 10.67 7.35 -1.93
C ARG A 22 9.86 8.46 -2.57
N LYS A 23 9.84 9.64 -1.94
CA LYS A 23 9.13 10.84 -2.42
C LYS A 23 7.64 10.61 -2.65
N LEU A 24 6.93 10.20 -1.59
CA LEU A 24 5.48 10.13 -1.59
C LEU A 24 4.89 11.55 -1.65
N THR A 25 4.03 11.83 -2.63
CA THR A 25 3.31 13.12 -2.69
C THR A 25 2.29 13.20 -1.55
N SER A 26 2.00 14.42 -1.07
CA SER A 26 0.98 14.62 -0.03
C SER A 26 -0.38 14.04 -0.41
N GLU A 27 -0.77 14.19 -1.68
CA GLU A 27 -2.03 13.64 -2.20
C GLU A 27 -2.05 12.10 -2.14
N ALA A 28 -0.99 11.43 -2.59
CA ALA A 28 -0.89 9.97 -2.52
C ALA A 28 -0.89 9.48 -1.07
N ARG A 29 -0.26 10.23 -0.16
CA ARG A 29 -0.30 9.96 1.28
C ARG A 29 -1.73 10.02 1.80
N GLU A 30 -2.46 11.10 1.55
CA GLU A 30 -3.84 11.21 2.03
C GLU A 30 -4.72 10.06 1.54
N ILE A 31 -4.60 9.70 0.27
CA ILE A 31 -5.36 8.58 -0.31
C ILE A 31 -5.00 7.24 0.35
N LEU A 32 -3.70 6.97 0.58
CA LEU A 32 -3.27 5.75 1.26
C LEU A 32 -3.79 5.68 2.71
N ILE A 33 -3.79 6.81 3.44
CA ILE A 33 -4.39 6.88 4.80
C ILE A 33 -5.89 6.59 4.75
N GLN A 34 -6.60 7.19 3.79
CA GLN A 34 -8.05 6.98 3.63
C GLN A 34 -8.40 5.51 3.38
N HIS A 35 -7.55 4.78 2.66
CA HIS A 35 -7.71 3.35 2.43
C HIS A 35 -7.16 2.46 3.56
N GLY A 36 -6.84 3.03 4.72
CA GLY A 36 -6.42 2.28 5.91
C GLY A 36 -4.96 1.86 5.92
N CYS A 37 -4.12 2.39 5.01
CA CYS A 37 -2.68 2.17 5.08
C CYS A 37 -2.08 3.00 6.21
N ARG A 38 -1.13 2.40 6.94
CA ARG A 38 -0.34 3.12 7.95
C ARG A 38 0.97 3.60 7.34
N MET A 39 1.39 4.80 7.68
CA MET A 39 2.65 5.36 7.18
C MET A 39 3.60 5.71 8.30
N CYS A 40 4.87 5.41 8.07
CA CYS A 40 5.96 5.73 8.98
C CYS A 40 7.08 6.35 8.17
N ASP A 41 7.27 7.66 8.34
CA ASP A 41 8.31 8.40 7.65
C ASP A 41 9.69 7.99 8.22
N LYS A 42 10.54 7.42 7.37
CA LYS A 42 11.94 7.09 7.67
C LYS A 42 12.85 8.15 7.04
N GLY A 43 13.26 9.12 7.84
CA GLY A 43 14.14 10.19 7.37
C GLY A 43 13.43 11.18 6.43
N CYS A 44 14.21 11.91 5.62
CA CYS A 44 13.68 13.01 4.82
C CYS A 44 13.06 12.58 3.48
N GLU A 45 13.32 11.37 2.99
CA GLU A 45 12.94 10.98 1.61
C GLU A 45 12.25 9.61 1.52
N GLU A 46 12.24 8.81 2.58
CA GLU A 46 11.70 7.45 2.57
C GLU A 46 10.47 7.37 3.48
N THR A 47 9.37 6.81 2.97
CA THR A 47 8.15 6.55 3.75
C THR A 47 7.86 5.06 3.67
N LEU A 48 7.76 4.42 4.84
CA LEU A 48 7.29 3.05 4.96
C LEU A 48 5.76 3.06 4.97
N VAL A 49 5.15 2.42 3.98
CA VAL A 49 3.71 2.21 3.88
C VAL A 49 3.40 0.78 4.31
N THR A 50 2.67 0.65 5.40
CA THR A 50 2.11 -0.60 5.90
C THR A 50 0.72 -0.78 5.33
N LEU A 51 0.54 -1.84 4.54
CA LEU A 51 -0.76 -2.19 3.95
C LEU A 51 -1.70 -2.77 5.01
N PRO A 52 -3.02 -2.51 4.91
CA PRO A 52 -4.00 -3.04 5.84
C PRO A 52 -4.18 -4.56 5.69
N GLU A 53 -4.76 -5.18 6.71
CA GLU A 53 -5.14 -6.60 6.67
C GLU A 53 -6.14 -6.88 5.54
N GLY A 54 -6.05 -8.08 4.95
CA GLY A 54 -6.88 -8.45 3.79
C GLY A 54 -6.38 -7.91 2.46
N THR A 55 -5.29 -7.15 2.46
CA THR A 55 -4.61 -6.73 1.22
C THR A 55 -4.05 -7.95 0.47
N GLN A 56 -4.37 -8.06 -0.81
CA GLN A 56 -3.85 -9.12 -1.68
C GLN A 56 -2.79 -8.55 -2.61
N ARG A 57 -1.63 -9.19 -2.69
CA ARG A 57 -0.55 -8.80 -3.61
C ARG A 57 -0.32 -9.86 -4.65
N GLN A 58 -0.39 -9.47 -5.91
CA GLN A 58 -0.12 -10.31 -7.06
C GLN A 58 1.13 -9.79 -7.78
N GLU A 59 2.16 -10.64 -7.89
CA GLU A 59 3.33 -10.35 -8.71
C GLU A 59 2.95 -10.42 -10.20
N ILE A 60 3.42 -9.45 -10.99
CA ILE A 60 3.16 -9.40 -12.44
C ILE A 60 4.31 -10.07 -13.17
N TRP A 61 3.96 -11.03 -14.03
CA TRP A 61 4.88 -11.73 -14.93
C TRP A 61 4.38 -11.64 -16.39
N PRO A 62 5.28 -11.53 -17.39
CA PRO A 62 6.71 -11.28 -17.27
C PRO A 62 6.98 -9.87 -16.72
N ARG A 63 8.13 -9.69 -16.05
CA ARG A 63 8.57 -8.41 -15.49
C ARG A 63 8.88 -7.41 -16.62
N THR A 64 7.85 -6.87 -17.27
CA THR A 64 7.99 -5.68 -18.12
C THR A 64 8.59 -4.57 -17.28
N LEU A 65 9.37 -3.71 -17.91
CA LEU A 65 10.58 -3.12 -17.33
C LEU A 65 10.41 -2.34 -16.01
N SER A 66 9.17 -2.02 -15.60
CA SER A 66 8.85 -1.23 -14.41
C SER A 66 7.70 -1.79 -13.55
N GLU A 67 6.63 -2.38 -14.07
CA GLU A 67 5.52 -2.89 -13.23
C GLU A 67 5.88 -4.22 -12.55
N ARG A 68 5.75 -4.28 -11.21
CA ARG A 68 6.13 -5.49 -10.45
C ARG A 68 4.98 -6.14 -9.70
N TYR A 69 4.07 -5.35 -9.12
CA TYR A 69 2.99 -5.92 -8.30
C TYR A 69 1.68 -5.16 -8.48
N ARG A 70 0.58 -5.90 -8.50
CA ARG A 70 -0.78 -5.39 -8.24
C ARG A 70 -1.13 -5.67 -6.80
N ILE A 71 -1.66 -4.68 -6.11
CA ILE A 71 -2.01 -4.75 -4.70
C ILE A 71 -3.48 -4.37 -4.61
N PHE A 72 -4.33 -5.29 -4.19
CA PHE A 72 -5.75 -5.08 -3.99
C PHE A 72 -5.99 -4.80 -2.51
N LEU A 73 -6.44 -3.59 -2.21
CA LEU A 73 -6.82 -3.19 -0.86
C LEU A 73 -8.16 -3.83 -0.47
N PRO A 74 -8.45 -3.97 0.84
CA PRO A 74 -9.70 -4.56 1.32
C PRO A 74 -10.96 -3.78 0.89
N ASP A 75 -10.80 -2.50 0.57
CA ASP A 75 -11.87 -1.63 0.06
C ASP A 75 -12.20 -1.85 -1.44
N GLY A 76 -11.47 -2.76 -2.10
CA GLY A 76 -11.60 -3.03 -3.54
C GLY A 76 -10.73 -2.15 -4.44
N GLN A 77 -9.97 -1.21 -3.86
CA GLN A 77 -9.04 -0.34 -4.59
C GLN A 77 -7.82 -1.12 -5.10
N GLU A 78 -7.43 -0.91 -6.36
CA GLU A 78 -6.19 -1.46 -6.93
C GLU A 78 -5.05 -0.43 -6.83
N LEU A 79 -3.92 -0.86 -6.29
CA LEU A 79 -2.65 -0.15 -6.32
C LEU A 79 -1.68 -0.90 -7.21
N ARG A 80 -0.88 -0.18 -8.00
CA ARG A 80 0.20 -0.75 -8.81
C ARG A 80 1.54 -0.30 -8.29
N GLN A 81 2.36 -1.27 -7.89
CA GLN A 81 3.74 -1.03 -7.56
C GLN A 81 4.59 -1.12 -8.84
N VAL A 82 5.26 -0.01 -9.13
CA VAL A 82 6.17 0.15 -10.25
C VAL A 82 7.55 0.43 -9.71
N PHE A 83 8.55 -0.32 -10.14
CA PHE A 83 9.94 -0.10 -9.84
C PHE A 83 10.59 0.68 -10.98
N ASP A 84 10.94 1.94 -10.72
CA ASP A 84 11.70 2.73 -11.68
C ASP A 84 13.19 2.37 -11.55
N ARG A 85 13.76 1.80 -12.62
CA ARG A 85 15.17 1.38 -12.63
C ARG A 85 16.17 2.53 -12.74
N PHE A 86 15.73 3.72 -13.19
CA PHE A 86 16.63 4.86 -13.34
C PHE A 86 16.84 5.61 -12.02
N GLN A 87 15.81 5.65 -11.18
CA GLN A 87 15.84 6.29 -9.86
C GLN A 87 16.02 5.28 -8.72
N GLU A 88 15.96 3.97 -9.01
CA GLU A 88 16.01 2.88 -8.03
C GLU A 88 14.94 3.01 -6.94
N ILE A 89 13.77 3.55 -7.31
CA ILE A 89 12.65 3.80 -6.40
C ILE A 89 11.43 2.94 -6.76
N SER A 90 10.67 2.56 -5.72
CA SER A 90 9.33 2.01 -5.91
C SER A 90 8.32 3.15 -5.88
N GLN A 91 7.57 3.30 -6.95
CA GLN A 91 6.42 4.19 -7.06
C GLN A 91 5.13 3.37 -6.95
N LEU A 92 4.10 3.98 -6.38
CA LEU A 92 2.82 3.34 -6.16
C LEU A 92 1.73 4.20 -6.79
N PHE A 93 1.02 3.61 -7.75
CA PHE A 93 -0.03 4.29 -8.51
C PHE A 93 -1.38 3.74 -8.06
N ILE A 94 -2.30 4.64 -7.72
CA ILE A 94 -3.69 4.27 -7.43
C ILE A 94 -4.42 4.18 -8.77
N VAL A 95 -4.99 3.02 -9.05
CA VAL A 95 -5.77 2.80 -10.28
C VAL A 95 -7.19 3.23 -10.00
N HIS A 96 -7.47 4.51 -10.27
CA HIS A 96 -8.85 4.98 -10.29
C HIS A 96 -9.58 4.29 -11.44
N GLU A 97 -10.48 3.37 -11.11
CA GLU A 97 -11.42 2.85 -12.08
C GLU A 97 -12.28 4.02 -12.57
N LYS A 98 -11.97 4.56 -13.75
CA LYS A 98 -12.88 5.47 -14.43
C LYS A 98 -14.14 4.65 -14.73
N LYS A 99 -15.18 4.82 -13.91
CA LYS A 99 -16.55 4.52 -14.34
C LYS A 99 -16.77 5.25 -15.65
N GLN A 100 -16.70 4.52 -16.76
CA GLN A 100 -17.23 4.99 -18.03
C GLN A 100 -18.70 5.30 -17.77
N LYS A 101 -19.03 6.57 -17.84
CA LYS A 101 -20.40 7.05 -17.87
C LYS A 101 -21.00 6.52 -19.17
N GLU A 102 -22.06 5.73 -19.04
CA GLU A 102 -22.97 5.30 -20.11
C GLU A 102 -23.45 6.47 -20.98
#